data_AF-A0A4S4ATU7-F1
#
_entry.id   AF-A0A4S4ATU7-F1
#
_cell.length_a   1.000
_cell.length_b   1.000
_cell.length_c   1.000
_cell.angle_alpha   90.00
_cell.angle_beta   90.00
_cell.angle_gamma   90.00
#
_symmetry.space_group_name_H-M   'P 1'
#
loop_
_entity.id
_entity.type
_entity.pdbx_description
1 polymer ?
#
loop_
_entity_poly.entity_id
_entity_poly.type
_entity_poly.pdbx_seq_one_letter_code
_entity_poly.pdbx_strand_id
1 'polypeptide(L)' 'MQLADRKLLREIVVVVVLKLLLITALWWAFIRDHRVEVDVQRMAVHASGTSTGGLPNPDGETDGH' A
#
# COMPACT_ATOMS: atom_id res chain seq x y z
N MET A 1 -8.85 -43.88 -13.74
CA MET A 1 -8.25 -42.53 -13.62
C MET A 1 -7.48 -42.22 -14.90
N GLN A 2 -8.20 -41.64 -15.85
CA GLN A 2 -7.84 -41.54 -17.27
C GLN A 2 -6.63 -40.62 -17.49
N LEU A 3 -5.78 -40.92 -18.47
CA LEU A 3 -4.66 -40.04 -18.86
C LEU A 3 -5.12 -38.64 -19.30
N ALA A 4 -6.37 -38.52 -19.77
CA ALA A 4 -6.98 -37.26 -20.21
C ALA A 4 -7.10 -36.23 -19.07
N ASP A 5 -7.54 -36.65 -17.87
CA ASP A 5 -7.74 -35.76 -16.71
C ASP A 5 -6.44 -35.10 -16.26
N ARG A 6 -5.33 -35.84 -16.38
CA ARG A 6 -3.97 -35.40 -16.03
C ARG A 6 -3.48 -34.28 -16.96
N LYS A 7 -3.89 -34.35 -18.23
CA LYS A 7 -3.53 -33.39 -19.26
C LYS A 7 -4.29 -32.08 -19.04
N LEU A 8 -5.60 -32.16 -18.75
CA LEU A 8 -6.44 -31.02 -18.36
C LEU A 8 -5.91 -30.33 -17.10
N LEU A 9 -5.57 -31.10 -16.06
CA LEU A 9 -4.99 -30.56 -14.83
C LEU A 9 -3.67 -29.84 -15.09
N ARG A 10 -2.78 -30.43 -15.90
CA ARG A 10 -1.50 -29.80 -16.23
C ARG A 10 -1.69 -28.48 -16.98
N GLU A 11 -2.63 -28.42 -17.91
CA GLU A 11 -2.90 -27.20 -18.69
C GLU A 11 -3.44 -26.08 -17.79
N ILE A 12 -4.39 -26.38 -16.92
CA ILE A 12 -4.92 -25.42 -15.93
C ILE A 12 -3.81 -24.97 -14.97
N VAL A 13 -3.01 -25.92 -14.45
CA VAL A 13 -1.90 -25.60 -13.54
C VAL A 13 -0.89 -24.69 -14.22
N VAL A 14 -0.55 -24.93 -15.49
CA VAL A 14 0.36 -24.07 -16.25
C VAL A 14 -0.21 -22.65 -16.37
N VAL A 15 -1.49 -22.51 -16.75
CA VAL A 15 -2.14 -21.18 -16.87
C VAL A 15 -2.18 -20.46 -15.53
N VAL A 16 -2.52 -21.16 -14.44
CA VAL A 16 -2.57 -20.60 -13.09
C VAL A 16 -1.18 -20.16 -12.62
N VAL A 17 -0.16 -21.01 -12.77
CA VAL A 17 1.21 -20.68 -12.40
C VAL A 17 1.71 -19.48 -13.21
N LEU A 18 1.46 -19.46 -14.52
CA LEU A 18 1.87 -18.36 -15.39
C LEU A 18 1.19 -17.06 -14.97
N LYS A 19 -0.10 -17.10 -14.63
CA LYS A 19 -0.85 -15.94 -14.14
C LYS A 19 -0.38 -15.47 -12.77
N LEU A 20 -0.08 -16.40 -11.85
CA LEU A 20 0.49 -16.09 -10.54
C LEU A 20 1.89 -15.46 -10.68
N LEU A 21 2.73 -15.96 -11.59
CA LEU A 21 4.01 -15.35 -11.90
C LEU A 21 3.85 -13.96 -12.49
N LEU A 22 2.88 -13.76 -13.39
CA LEU A 22 2.58 -12.45 -13.97
C LEU A 22 2.17 -11.44 -12.90
N ILE A 23 1.24 -11.82 -12.01
CA ILE A 23 0.79 -10.98 -10.90
C ILE A 23 1.92 -10.74 -9.92
N THR A 24 2.72 -11.76 -9.60
CA THR A 24 3.87 -11.62 -8.69
C THR A 24 4.94 -10.73 -9.29
N ALA A 25 5.25 -10.84 -10.58
CA ALA A 25 6.23 -10.01 -11.26
C ALA A 25 5.74 -8.57 -11.39
N LEU A 26 4.47 -8.38 -11.72
CA LEU A 26 3.85 -7.05 -11.78
C LEU A 26 3.79 -6.43 -10.38
N TRP A 27 3.43 -7.20 -9.36
CA TRP A 27 3.50 -6.81 -7.96
C TRP A 27 4.94 -6.50 -7.58
N TRP A 28 5.93 -7.27 -7.98
CA TRP A 28 7.32 -7.01 -7.64
C TRP A 28 7.83 -5.73 -8.30
N ALA A 29 7.54 -5.54 -9.59
CA ALA A 29 7.87 -4.31 -10.31
C ALA A 29 7.16 -3.11 -9.67
N PHE A 30 5.84 -3.19 -9.49
CA PHE A 30 5.03 -2.11 -8.97
C PHE A 30 5.28 -1.84 -7.48
N ILE A 31 5.35 -2.84 -6.61
CA ILE A 31 5.60 -2.63 -5.18
C ILE A 31 7.07 -2.36 -4.88
N ARG A 32 8.02 -2.75 -5.73
CA ARG A 32 9.40 -2.24 -5.62
C ARG A 32 9.47 -0.78 -6.06
N ASP A 33 8.80 -0.43 -7.16
CA ASP A 33 8.84 0.91 -7.75
C ASP A 33 8.01 1.93 -6.94
N HIS A 34 6.75 1.60 -6.61
CA HIS A 34 5.89 2.42 -5.75
C HIS A 34 6.36 2.49 -4.30
N ARG A 35 7.11 1.51 -3.77
CA ARG A 35 7.77 1.71 -2.45
C ARG A 35 8.95 2.69 -2.50
N VAL A 36 9.46 3.06 -3.68
CA VAL A 36 10.46 4.12 -3.85
C VAL A 36 9.81 5.48 -4.09
N GLU A 37 8.60 5.55 -4.65
CA GLU A 37 7.85 6.81 -4.81
C GLU A 37 7.00 7.18 -3.58
N VAL A 38 6.63 6.21 -2.74
CA VAL A 38 5.77 6.42 -1.56
C VAL A 38 6.55 6.73 -0.27
N ASP A 39 7.89 6.73 -0.29
CA ASP A 39 8.66 7.08 0.89
C ASP A 39 9.10 8.56 0.91
N VAL A 40 8.93 9.15 2.09
CA VAL A 40 9.40 10.45 2.58
C VAL A 40 8.53 11.67 2.30
N GLN A 41 8.34 12.13 1.06
CA GLN A 41 7.89 13.54 0.88
C GLN A 41 6.41 13.80 1.21
N ARG A 42 5.49 12.85 0.95
CA ARG A 42 4.07 12.99 1.32
C ARG A 42 3.74 12.50 2.73
N MET A 43 4.45 11.49 3.22
CA MET A 43 4.31 11.00 4.59
C MET A 43 4.75 12.06 5.59
N ALA A 44 5.81 12.84 5.30
CA ALA A 44 6.23 13.96 6.13
C ALA A 44 5.13 15.03 6.29
N VAL A 45 4.44 15.41 5.20
CA VAL A 45 3.42 16.48 5.24
C VAL A 45 2.18 16.07 6.05
N HIS A 46 1.76 14.80 6.00
CA HIS A 46 0.64 14.33 6.81
C HIS A 46 1.04 13.99 8.25
N ALA A 47 2.24 13.46 8.47
CA ALA A 47 2.76 13.19 9.83
C ALA A 47 3.11 14.47 10.60
N SER A 48 3.59 15.54 9.92
CA SER A 48 3.82 16.86 10.52
C SER A 48 2.56 17.74 10.53
N GLY A 49 1.47 17.31 9.88
CA GLY A 49 0.25 18.09 9.68
C GLY A 49 -0.90 17.76 10.65
N THR A 50 -0.73 16.82 11.59
CA THR A 50 -1.80 16.43 12.54
C THR A 50 -1.33 16.37 13.98
N SER A 51 -0.48 17.32 14.39
CA SER A 51 -0.23 17.63 15.81
C SER A 51 -0.39 19.11 16.16
N THR A 52 -1.19 19.87 15.40
CA THR A 52 -1.74 21.16 15.86
C THR A 52 -3.22 21.00 16.22
N GLY A 53 -3.55 19.88 16.88
CA GLY A 53 -4.82 19.67 17.55
C GLY A 53 -4.74 20.29 18.95
N GLY A 54 -5.02 21.58 19.03
CA GLY A 54 -5.08 22.32 20.28
C GLY A 54 -4.72 23.78 20.07
N LEU A 55 -5.69 24.59 19.62
CA LEU A 55 -5.62 26.02 19.85
C LEU A 55 -5.58 26.22 21.38
N PRO A 56 -4.53 26.85 21.95
CA PRO A 56 -4.68 27.48 23.25
C PRO A 56 -5.53 28.72 22.99
N ASN A 57 -6.78 28.70 23.46
CA ASN A 57 -7.63 29.87 23.53
C ASN A 57 -6.99 30.89 24.50
N PRO A 58 -6.49 32.05 24.05
CA PRO A 58 -5.88 33.06 24.91
C PRO A 58 -6.74 34.33 24.88
N ASP A 59 -7.99 34.22 25.31
CA ASP A 59 -8.79 35.38 25.71
C ASP A 59 -9.48 35.08 27.04
N GLY A 60 -8.73 34.44 27.94
CA GLY A 60 -8.95 34.61 29.37
C GLY A 60 -8.62 36.04 29.75
N GLU A 61 -9.65 36.86 29.91
CA GLU A 61 -9.83 37.76 31.05
C GLU A 61 -8.54 38.09 31.82
N THR A 62 -7.90 39.20 31.48
CA THR A 62 -6.93 39.84 32.39
C THR A 62 -7.56 41.10 32.97
N ASP A 63 -8.32 40.90 34.05
CA ASP A 63 -8.46 41.87 35.11
C ASP A 63 -7.04 42.25 35.60
N GLY A 64 -6.67 43.52 35.52
CA GLY A 64 -5.32 43.94 35.93
C GLY A 64 -4.99 45.41 35.70
N HIS A 65 -5.47 46.25 36.63
CA HIS A 65 -5.08 47.64 36.96
C HIS A 65 -5.64 48.79 36.13
#